data_AF-A0A1M4PT71-F1
#
_entry.id   AF-A0A1M4PT71-F1
#
_cell.length_a   1.000
_cell.length_b   1.000
_cell.length_c   1.000
_cell.angle_alpha   90.00
_cell.angle_beta   90.00
_cell.angle_gamma   90.00
#
_symmetry.space_group_name_H-M   'P 1'
#
loop_
_entity.id
_entity.type
_entity.pdbx_description
1 polymer ?
#
loop_
_entity_poly.entity_id
_entity_poly.type
_entity_poly.pdbx_seq_one_letter_code
_entity_poly.pdbx_strand_id
1 'polypeptide(L)'
;MLSRKPKLDYAPIGILSDIITQYINYKRSLGFRYGIKEGILFRFSLLSKDYELMKKEISLELLYARCMRKIGEKPSTHQSRVNTILQFCRYAESYGFKVDYRKRTIKDVLYNYRDIGMISL
;
A
#
# COMPACT_ATOMS: atom_id res chain seq x y z
N MET A 1 8.66 16.59 30.64
CA MET A 1 7.61 15.58 30.33
C MET A 1 7.39 15.57 28.82
N LEU A 2 7.76 14.49 28.12
CA LEU A 2 7.48 14.34 26.69
C LEU A 2 5.99 13.99 26.54
N SER A 3 5.20 14.94 26.03
CA SER A 3 3.81 14.69 25.64
C SER A 3 3.78 13.52 24.64
N ARG A 4 3.17 12.39 25.04
CA ARG A 4 2.88 11.29 24.13
C ARG A 4 1.89 11.84 23.11
N LYS A 5 2.37 12.14 21.90
CA LYS A 5 1.48 12.48 20.78
C LYS A 5 0.40 11.40 20.71
N PRO A 6 -0.89 11.77 20.64
CA PRO A 6 -1.97 10.81 20.56
C PRO A 6 -1.69 9.86 19.40
N LYS A 7 -1.79 8.55 19.67
CA LYS A 7 -1.66 7.53 18.63
C LYS A 7 -2.80 7.78 17.65
N LEU A 8 -2.47 8.31 16.48
CA LEU A 8 -3.42 8.44 15.38
C LEU A 8 -4.01 7.06 15.12
N ASP A 9 -5.32 6.95 15.23
CA ASP A 9 -6.03 5.74 14.88
C ASP A 9 -6.01 5.60 13.35
N TYR A 10 -5.24 4.64 12.84
CA TYR A 10 -5.09 4.37 11.41
C TYR A 10 -6.12 3.34 10.94
N ALA A 11 -7.36 3.43 11.44
CA ALA A 11 -8.46 2.57 11.04
C ALA A 11 -8.78 2.76 9.54
N PRO A 12 -8.60 1.72 8.69
CA PRO A 12 -8.95 1.77 7.27
C PRO A 12 -10.44 2.05 7.06
N ILE A 13 -10.79 2.74 5.97
CA ILE A 13 -12.18 3.16 5.69
C ILE A 13 -12.62 2.80 4.26
N GLY A 14 -13.93 2.85 4.01
CA GLY A 14 -14.50 2.60 2.68
C GLY A 14 -14.39 1.13 2.25
N ILE A 15 -14.56 0.86 0.95
CA ILE A 15 -14.67 -0.50 0.40
C ILE A 15 -13.42 -1.38 0.68
N LEU A 16 -12.25 -0.76 0.81
CA LEU A 16 -11.01 -1.50 1.11
C LEU A 16 -10.81 -1.76 2.61
N SER A 17 -11.68 -1.28 3.51
CA SER A 17 -11.45 -1.33 4.95
C SER A 17 -11.20 -2.75 5.45
N ASP A 18 -12.06 -3.67 5.04
CA ASP A 18 -12.10 -5.03 5.57
C ASP A 18 -10.88 -5.82 5.08
N ILE A 19 -10.57 -5.73 3.79
CA ILE A 19 -9.42 -6.44 3.21
C ILE A 19 -8.09 -5.87 3.72
N ILE A 20 -8.00 -4.56 3.97
CA ILE A 20 -6.81 -3.95 4.57
C ILE A 20 -6.66 -4.41 6.03
N THR A 21 -7.75 -4.45 6.79
CA THR A 21 -7.73 -4.92 8.18
C THR A 21 -7.30 -6.38 8.26
N GLN A 22 -7.84 -7.24 7.38
CA GLN A 22 -7.41 -8.63 7.25
C GLN A 22 -5.92 -8.74 6.91
N TYR A 23 -5.43 -7.95 5.96
CA TYR A 23 -4.02 -7.93 5.59
C TYR A 23 -3.10 -7.52 6.74
N ILE A 24 -3.47 -6.48 7.50
CA ILE A 24 -2.71 -6.03 8.67
C ILE A 24 -2.66 -7.14 9.73
N ASN A 25 -3.79 -7.79 10.01
CA ASN A 25 -3.86 -8.89 10.97
C ASN A 25 -3.02 -10.09 10.52
N TYR A 26 -3.07 -10.45 9.24
CA TYR A 26 -2.21 -11.48 8.65
C TYR A 26 -0.72 -11.14 8.81
N LYS A 27 -0.32 -9.88 8.55
CA LYS A 27 1.08 -9.50 8.72
C LYS A 27 1.52 -9.47 10.19
N ARG A 28 0.62 -9.12 11.11
CA ARG A 28 0.90 -9.17 12.55
C ARG A 28 1.03 -10.60 13.05
N SER A 29 0.23 -11.54 12.55
CA SER A 29 0.35 -12.96 12.92
C SER A 29 1.69 -13.57 12.45
N LEU A 30 2.29 -13.02 11.39
CA LEU A 30 3.65 -13.33 10.96
C LEU A 30 4.76 -12.59 11.74
N GLY A 31 4.43 -11.86 12.81
CA GLY A 31 5.40 -11.17 13.66
C GLY A 31 5.80 -9.75 13.22
N PHE A 32 5.18 -9.19 12.17
CA PHE A 32 5.51 -7.83 11.75
C PHE A 32 4.79 -6.76 12.60
N ARG A 33 5.53 -5.76 13.10
CA ARG A 33 5.00 -4.68 13.96
C ARG A 33 4.13 -3.62 13.24
N TYR A 34 4.07 -3.64 11.91
CA TYR A 34 3.22 -2.85 10.98
C TYR A 34 2.91 -1.36 11.24
N GLY A 35 3.59 -0.64 12.15
CA GLY A 35 3.24 0.74 12.51
C GLY A 35 3.20 1.76 11.35
N ILE A 36 4.32 1.97 10.63
CA ILE A 36 4.33 2.93 9.50
C ILE A 36 3.43 2.47 8.36
N LYS A 37 3.33 1.15 8.15
CA LYS A 37 2.60 0.54 7.05
C LYS A 37 1.08 0.67 7.23
N GLU A 38 0.58 0.62 8.45
CA GLU A 38 -0.82 0.94 8.78
C GLU A 38 -1.18 2.35 8.30
N GLY A 39 -0.36 3.36 8.61
CA GLY A 39 -0.57 4.72 8.12
C GLY A 39 -0.41 4.89 6.60
N ILE A 40 0.28 3.97 5.91
CA ILE A 40 0.34 3.94 4.44
C ILE A 40 -0.98 3.41 3.88
N LEU A 41 -1.50 2.33 4.45
CA LEU A 41 -2.72 1.65 4.02
C LEU A 41 -3.97 2.45 4.36
N PHE A 42 -4.04 3.09 5.53
CA PHE A 42 -5.11 4.02 5.88
C PHE A 42 -5.26 5.15 4.85
N ARG A 43 -4.14 5.79 4.47
CA ARG A 43 -4.16 6.85 3.46
C ARG A 43 -4.50 6.32 2.06
N PHE A 44 -4.27 5.03 1.80
CA PHE A 44 -4.71 4.40 0.56
C PHE A 44 -6.22 4.16 0.57
N SER A 45 -6.77 3.67 1.68
CA SER A 45 -8.22 3.50 1.85
C SER A 45 -8.98 4.83 1.83
N LEU A 46 -8.35 5.90 2.34
CA LEU A 46 -8.89 7.25 2.26
C LEU A 46 -8.94 7.74 0.80
N LEU A 47 -7.83 7.62 0.07
CA LEU A 47 -7.76 7.99 -1.35
C LEU A 47 -8.75 7.20 -2.19
N SER A 48 -8.96 5.92 -1.89
CA SER A 48 -9.84 5.07 -2.69
C SER A 48 -11.31 5.46 -2.62
N LYS A 49 -11.72 6.35 -1.69
CA LYS A 49 -13.08 6.89 -1.65
C LYS A 49 -13.41 7.78 -2.83
N ASP A 50 -12.39 8.36 -3.47
CA ASP A 50 -12.54 9.22 -4.63
C ASP A 50 -12.63 8.40 -5.93
N TYR A 51 -12.66 7.07 -5.84
CA TYR A 51 -12.69 6.14 -6.97
C TYR A 51 -13.87 5.17 -6.84
N GLU A 52 -14.53 4.88 -7.95
CA GLU A 52 -15.58 3.87 -8.00
C GLU A 52 -14.99 2.45 -7.92
N LEU A 53 -15.04 1.85 -6.74
CA LEU A 53 -14.60 0.46 -6.51
C LEU A 53 -15.74 -0.56 -6.66
N MET A 54 -16.71 -0.31 -7.55
CA MET A 54 -17.98 -1.05 -7.63
C MET A 54 -17.87 -2.57 -7.90
N LYS A 55 -16.67 -3.12 -8.15
CA LYS A 55 -16.47 -4.52 -8.53
C LYS A 55 -15.29 -5.22 -7.85
N LYS A 56 -14.91 -4.82 -6.62
CA LYS A 56 -13.66 -5.29 -5.99
C LYS A 56 -12.46 -5.11 -6.93
N GLU A 57 -12.43 -4.00 -7.65
CA GLU A 57 -11.39 -3.71 -8.62
C GLU A 57 -10.53 -2.56 -8.11
N ILE A 58 -9.22 -2.80 -7.98
CA ILE A 58 -8.26 -1.74 -7.69
C ILE A 58 -7.74 -1.24 -9.04
N SER A 59 -8.21 -0.07 -9.45
CA SER A 59 -7.89 0.52 -10.75
C SER A 59 -6.42 0.95 -10.84
N LEU A 60 -5.92 1.01 -12.08
CA LEU A 60 -4.60 1.54 -12.37
C LEU A 60 -4.46 2.99 -11.90
N GLU A 61 -5.50 3.81 -12.06
CA GLU A 61 -5.50 5.22 -11.67
C GLU A 61 -5.31 5.40 -10.16
N LEU A 62 -6.01 4.60 -9.35
CA LEU A 62 -5.86 4.58 -7.90
C LEU A 62 -4.44 4.15 -7.49
N LEU A 63 -3.90 3.12 -8.14
CA LEU A 63 -2.52 2.69 -7.92
C LEU A 63 -1.53 3.77 -8.30
N TYR A 64 -1.70 4.42 -9.45
CA TYR A 64 -0.81 5.46 -9.94
C TYR A 64 -0.83 6.68 -9.02
N ALA A 65 -2.02 7.18 -8.67
CA ALA A 65 -2.18 8.30 -7.75
C ALA A 65 -1.52 8.03 -6.40
N ARG A 66 -1.58 6.79 -5.92
CA ARG A 66 -0.92 6.43 -4.67
C ARG A 66 0.57 6.19 -4.81
N CYS A 67 1.04 5.60 -5.91
CA CYS A 67 2.41 5.12 -6.11
C CYS A 67 3.34 6.17 -6.73
N MET A 68 2.82 7.21 -7.38
CA MET A 68 3.60 8.30 -7.95
C MET A 68 4.49 8.95 -6.88
N ARG A 69 5.76 9.22 -7.24
CA ARG A 69 6.72 9.85 -6.33
C ARG A 69 6.35 11.32 -6.14
N LYS A 70 6.37 11.79 -4.89
CA LYS A 70 6.11 13.21 -4.59
C LYS A 70 7.39 14.03 -4.72
N ILE A 71 7.26 15.30 -5.11
CA ILE A 71 8.38 16.24 -5.16
C ILE A 71 8.99 16.35 -3.75
N GLY A 72 10.31 16.19 -3.66
CA GLY A 72 11.05 16.19 -2.39
C GLY A 72 10.92 14.90 -1.56
N GLU A 73 10.20 13.88 -2.01
CA GLU A 73 10.11 12.59 -1.32
C GLU A 73 11.44 11.83 -1.39
N LYS A 74 11.93 11.40 -0.23
CA LYS A 74 13.09 10.52 -0.13
C LYS A 74 12.82 9.19 -0.86
N PRO A 75 13.80 8.64 -1.62
CA PRO A 75 13.63 7.36 -2.31
C PRO A 75 13.16 6.23 -1.40
N SER A 76 13.71 6.13 -0.18
CA SER A 76 13.33 5.10 0.79
C SER A 76 11.88 5.23 1.28
N THR A 77 11.36 6.45 1.42
CA THR A 77 9.96 6.70 1.77
C THR A 77 9.03 6.29 0.63
N HIS A 78 9.37 6.68 -0.60
CA HIS A 78 8.65 6.28 -1.81
C HIS A 78 8.63 4.74 -1.93
N GLN A 79 9.78 4.10 -1.78
CA GLN A 79 9.93 2.65 -1.88
C GLN A 79 9.13 1.90 -0.80
N SER A 80 9.17 2.36 0.45
CA SER A 80 8.39 1.77 1.55
C SER A 80 6.88 1.86 1.27
N ARG A 81 6.43 3.00 0.74
CA ARG A 81 5.03 3.20 0.33
C ARG A 81 4.64 2.25 -0.80
N VAL A 82 5.37 2.25 -1.90
CA VAL A 82 5.08 1.39 -3.08
C VAL A 82 5.07 -0.08 -2.68
N ASN A 83 6.10 -0.56 -2.00
CA ASN A 83 6.20 -1.97 -1.61
C ASN A 83 5.04 -2.40 -0.71
N THR A 84 4.61 -1.53 0.21
CA THR A 84 3.46 -1.81 1.08
C THR A 84 2.17 -1.93 0.28
N ILE A 85 1.94 -1.02 -0.68
CA ILE A 85 0.76 -1.06 -1.56
C ILE A 85 0.77 -2.31 -2.43
N LEU A 86 1.89 -2.62 -3.08
CA LEU A 86 1.99 -3.79 -3.97
C LEU A 86 1.83 -5.12 -3.22
N GLN A 87 2.40 -5.26 -2.02
CA GLN A 87 2.20 -6.45 -1.20
C GLN A 87 0.73 -6.59 -0.77
N PHE A 88 0.07 -5.48 -0.42
CA PHE A 88 -1.36 -5.47 -0.13
C PHE A 88 -2.18 -5.86 -1.35
N CYS A 89 -1.90 -5.33 -2.54
CA CYS A 89 -2.63 -5.66 -3.77
C CYS A 89 -2.55 -7.15 -4.10
N ARG A 90 -1.34 -7.76 -4.00
CA ARG A 90 -1.17 -9.21 -4.17
C ARG A 90 -1.96 -10.03 -3.16
N TYR A 91 -2.01 -9.55 -1.91
CA TYR A 91 -2.87 -10.17 -0.90
C TYR A 91 -4.34 -10.05 -1.32
N ALA A 92 -4.83 -8.86 -1.68
CA ALA A 92 -6.21 -8.64 -2.08
C ALA A 92 -6.64 -9.48 -3.30
N GLU A 93 -5.75 -9.69 -4.27
CA GLU A 93 -6.00 -10.61 -5.41
C GLU A 93 -6.32 -12.02 -4.95
N SER A 94 -5.62 -12.50 -3.92
CA SER A 94 -5.86 -13.82 -3.33
C SER A 94 -7.23 -13.93 -2.65
N TYR A 95 -7.91 -12.81 -2.42
CA TYR A 95 -9.26 -12.70 -1.84
C TYR A 95 -10.30 -12.17 -2.84
N GLY A 96 -10.01 -12.30 -4.14
CA GLY A 96 -10.96 -12.03 -5.23
C GLY A 96 -11.05 -10.57 -5.66
N PHE A 97 -10.08 -9.73 -5.30
CA PHE A 97 -9.94 -8.42 -5.94
C PHE A 97 -9.28 -8.57 -7.32
N LYS A 98 -9.77 -7.82 -8.30
CA LYS A 98 -9.06 -7.62 -9.57
C LYS A 98 -8.15 -6.41 -9.43
N VAL A 99 -6.88 -6.53 -9.80
CA VAL A 99 -5.93 -5.41 -9.73
C VAL A 99 -5.35 -5.14 -11.13
N ASP A 100 -5.45 -3.90 -11.59
CA ASP A 100 -4.89 -3.53 -12.90
C ASP A 100 -3.46 -2.98 -12.79
N TYR A 101 -2.49 -3.81 -13.20
CA TYR A 101 -1.06 -3.47 -13.20
C TYR A 101 -0.51 -3.03 -14.57
N ARG A 102 -1.29 -3.07 -15.65
CA ARG A 102 -0.82 -2.76 -17.04
C ARG A 102 -0.60 -1.24 -17.17
N LYS A 103 0.39 -0.65 -17.86
CA LYS A 103 1.52 -1.06 -18.72
C LYS A 103 2.56 0.09 -18.64
N ARG A 104 3.86 -0.23 -18.50
CA ARG A 104 5.07 0.64 -18.41
C ARG A 104 5.55 1.09 -17.01
N THR A 105 4.74 1.69 -16.15
CA THR A 105 5.28 2.38 -14.96
C THR A 105 5.63 1.52 -13.75
N ILE A 106 5.03 0.34 -13.55
CA ILE A 106 5.40 -0.50 -12.38
C ILE A 106 6.78 -1.13 -12.55
N LYS A 107 7.19 -1.43 -13.80
CA LYS A 107 8.58 -1.80 -14.08
C LYS A 107 9.52 -0.61 -13.81
N ASP A 108 9.19 0.62 -14.18
CA ASP A 108 10.03 1.80 -13.88
C ASP A 108 10.08 2.16 -12.39
N VAL A 109 8.99 1.90 -11.66
CA VAL A 109 8.92 2.05 -10.21
C VAL A 109 9.74 0.96 -9.48
N LEU A 110 9.92 -0.23 -10.07
CA LEU A 110 10.65 -1.35 -9.49
C LEU A 110 12.11 -1.52 -10.01
N TYR A 111 12.44 -1.07 -11.22
CA TYR A 111 13.73 -1.34 -11.88
C TYR A 111 14.91 -0.53 -11.35
N ASN A 112 14.71 0.44 -10.46
CA ASN A 112 15.81 1.13 -9.76
C ASN A 112 16.36 0.36 -8.54
N TYR A 113 16.00 -0.92 -8.34
CA TYR A 113 16.44 -1.70 -7.17
C TYR A 113 17.02 -3.08 -7.50
N ARG A 114 17.25 -3.40 -8.79
CA ARG A 114 18.03 -4.61 -9.17
C ARG A 114 19.52 -4.48 -8.83
N ASP A 115 20.03 -3.28 -8.56
CA ASP A 115 21.42 -3.04 -8.15
C ASP A 115 21.68 -3.18 -6.64
N ILE A 116 20.69 -3.62 -5.83
CA ILE A 116 20.87 -3.80 -4.38
C ILE A 116 20.59 -5.23 -3.89
N GLY A 117 20.64 -6.22 -4.77
CA GLY A 117 20.82 -7.63 -4.38
C GLY A 117 19.77 -8.23 -3.42
N MET A 118 18.50 -7.88 -3.54
CA MET A 118 17.45 -8.39 -2.64
C MET A 118 16.19 -8.91 -3.33
N ILE A 119 16.33 -9.79 -4.32
CA ILE A 119 15.27 -10.76 -4.64
C ILE A 119 15.92 -12.11 -4.99
N SER A 120 15.98 -13.00 -4.01
CA SER A 120 15.92 -14.45 -4.27
C SER A 120 14.45 -14.84 -4.12
N LEU A 121 13.85 -15.27 -5.23
CA LEU A 121 12.83 -16.29 -5.27
C LEU A 121 13.45 -17.46 -6.03
#